data_AF-A0A520BT78-F1
#
_entry.id   AF-A0A520BT78-F1
#
_cell.length_a   1.000
_cell.length_b   1.000
_cell.length_c   1.000
_cell.angle_alpha   90.00
_cell.angle_beta   90.00
_cell.angle_gamma   90.00
#
_symmetry.space_group_name_H-M   'P 1'
#
loop_
_entity.id
_entity.type
_entity.pdbx_description
1 polymer ?
#
loop_
_entity_poly.entity_id
_entity_poly.type
_entity_poly.pdbx_seq_one_letter_code
_entity_poly.pdbx_strand_id
1 'polypeptide(L)'
;MQDRSNDPLIDVSQLTVGMFIHLDLGWMSHPFPLSSFKIASSDQLVILRRLGLTQVRWSPAKSDLSLQPAAAQGDAPDAEPGAAETAAASAQPTPEELAREAHRRALAAQREALRLCEQQYGEAADGFRGVMEHVQSDPHEARRGAESLTAALLDKMLVEGDLNMRLLNEAAGDRSTAHALNVCIIALLLGRAFGLNRDEMMDLGVGSLLHDVGKLEVAARLRHRDESFTAAETQAYQQHVAKGVAIAQSMGLPPAPLLIIAQHHEHADGSGFPQRINMDRMSTGARIVALVNRFDGLCNPLITSKAMTPHEALSLMFAQGRNRFDATMLNAFIRMMGVYPPGSTVQLTDDRYALVVSVNSARPLKPRVMVHDIKVVKEEALILNLEEMPDLGIRRSLKPQFLPRASLDYLSPRARIAYFFDAVITGPGELVT
;
A
#
# COMPACT_ATOMS: atom_id res chain seq x y z
N MET A 1 -32.63 -8.91 11.18
CA MET A 1 -33.36 -8.67 12.44
C MET A 1 -34.27 -9.87 12.68
N GLN A 2 -33.89 -10.79 13.56
CA GLN A 2 -34.79 -11.87 14.00
C GLN A 2 -35.71 -11.34 15.11
N ASP A 3 -36.99 -11.68 14.97
CA ASP A 3 -38.13 -11.31 15.81
C ASP A 3 -37.88 -11.70 17.29
N ARG A 4 -37.97 -10.73 18.21
CA ARG A 4 -37.56 -10.84 19.63
C ARG A 4 -38.77 -10.99 20.58
N SER A 5 -39.92 -11.37 20.05
CA SER A 5 -41.22 -11.26 20.71
C SER A 5 -41.65 -12.51 21.51
N ASN A 6 -40.87 -13.61 21.49
CA ASN A 6 -41.31 -14.90 22.03
C ASN A 6 -40.34 -15.60 23.01
N ASP A 7 -39.33 -14.89 23.52
CA ASP A 7 -38.38 -15.47 24.48
C ASP A 7 -39.00 -15.57 25.91
N PRO A 8 -38.97 -16.75 26.56
CA PRO A 8 -39.55 -16.95 27.90
C PRO A 8 -38.81 -16.18 29.00
N LEU A 9 -39.55 -15.82 30.05
CA LEU A 9 -39.02 -15.21 31.27
C LEU A 9 -38.57 -16.30 32.25
N ILE A 10 -37.38 -16.13 32.84
CA ILE A 10 -36.89 -16.98 33.92
C ILE A 10 -36.54 -16.13 35.15
N ASP A 11 -36.76 -16.70 36.33
CA ASP A 11 -36.34 -16.09 37.59
C ASP A 11 -34.81 -16.03 37.70
N VAL A 12 -34.27 -14.91 38.17
CA VAL A 12 -32.82 -14.68 38.29
C VAL A 12 -32.16 -15.69 39.24
N SER A 13 -32.90 -16.26 40.18
CA SER A 13 -32.41 -17.33 41.07
C SER A 13 -32.11 -18.64 40.32
N GLN A 14 -32.80 -18.89 39.20
CA GLN A 14 -32.68 -20.12 38.40
C GLN A 14 -31.65 -20.01 37.27
N LEU A 15 -30.98 -18.86 37.12
CA LEU A 15 -29.94 -18.69 36.12
C LEU A 15 -28.71 -19.55 36.43
N THR A 16 -28.27 -20.33 35.43
CA THR A 16 -27.05 -21.12 35.46
C THR A 16 -26.08 -20.68 34.38
N VAL A 17 -24.80 -21.01 34.57
CA VAL A 17 -23.79 -20.87 33.50
C VAL A 17 -24.23 -21.71 32.31
N GLY A 18 -24.10 -21.16 31.11
CA GLY A 18 -24.57 -21.77 29.86
C GLY A 18 -25.88 -21.19 29.34
N MET A 19 -26.65 -20.45 30.15
CA MET A 19 -27.90 -19.82 29.70
C MET A 19 -27.67 -18.55 28.88
N PHE A 20 -28.41 -18.38 27.79
CA PHE A 20 -28.43 -17.15 27.00
C PHE A 20 -29.56 -16.23 27.48
N ILE A 21 -29.21 -15.02 27.92
CA ILE A 21 -30.15 -14.05 28.49
C ILE A 21 -30.24 -12.75 27.69
N HIS A 22 -31.36 -12.05 27.89
CA HIS A 22 -31.66 -10.72 27.36
C HIS A 22 -32.04 -9.80 28.53
N LEU A 23 -31.26 -8.75 28.73
CA LEU A 23 -31.49 -7.72 29.74
C LEU A 23 -32.35 -6.60 29.15
N ASP A 24 -33.51 -6.38 29.75
CA ASP A 24 -34.44 -5.30 29.38
C ASP A 24 -34.10 -3.97 30.05
N LEU A 25 -32.82 -3.79 30.38
CA LEU A 25 -32.26 -2.58 30.96
C LEU A 25 -31.50 -1.80 29.89
N GLY A 26 -31.46 -0.47 30.04
CA GLY A 26 -30.58 0.37 29.21
C GLY A 26 -29.13 -0.04 29.40
N TRP A 27 -28.31 0.02 28.34
CA TRP A 27 -26.92 -0.43 28.35
C TRP A 27 -26.04 0.24 29.42
N MET A 28 -26.41 1.44 29.90
CA MET A 28 -25.77 2.16 31.01
C MET A 28 -26.11 1.62 32.41
N SER A 29 -27.12 0.75 32.53
CA SER A 29 -27.65 0.24 33.80
C SER A 29 -27.11 -1.13 34.18
N HIS A 30 -26.19 -1.69 33.39
CA HIS A 30 -25.52 -2.96 33.68
C HIS A 30 -24.05 -2.94 33.22
N PRO A 31 -23.13 -3.64 33.90
CA PRO A 31 -21.70 -3.63 33.57
C PRO A 31 -21.33 -4.57 32.40
N PHE A 32 -22.30 -5.14 31.69
CA PHE A 32 -22.07 -6.04 30.56
C PHE A 32 -21.94 -5.30 29.22
N PRO A 33 -21.05 -5.74 28.31
CA PRO A 33 -20.79 -5.08 27.03
C PRO A 33 -21.96 -5.17 26.03
N LEU A 34 -22.91 -6.08 26.25
CA LEU A 34 -24.10 -6.29 25.43
C LEU A 34 -25.31 -6.54 26.33
N SER A 35 -26.50 -6.10 25.90
CA SER A 35 -27.76 -6.39 26.60
C SER A 35 -28.31 -7.79 26.31
N SER A 36 -27.60 -8.60 25.51
CA SER A 36 -27.93 -10.02 25.30
C SER A 36 -26.67 -10.84 25.13
N PHE A 37 -26.47 -11.84 25.96
CA PHE A 37 -25.25 -12.66 25.97
C PHE A 37 -25.47 -14.01 26.68
N LYS A 38 -24.57 -14.96 26.43
CA LYS A 38 -24.52 -16.24 27.15
C LYS A 38 -23.76 -16.08 28.46
N ILE A 39 -24.33 -16.55 29.56
CA ILE A 39 -23.68 -16.56 30.88
C ILE A 39 -22.52 -17.55 30.82
N ALA A 40 -21.30 -17.04 30.87
CA ALA A 40 -20.07 -17.81 30.69
C ALA A 40 -19.37 -18.16 32.02
N SER A 41 -19.69 -17.47 33.12
CA SER A 41 -19.04 -17.70 34.42
C SER A 41 -19.98 -17.46 35.61
N SER A 42 -19.61 -18.03 36.76
CA SER A 42 -20.30 -17.80 38.04
C SER A 42 -20.25 -16.34 38.49
N ASP A 43 -19.21 -15.59 38.11
CA ASP A 43 -19.09 -14.17 38.45
C ASP A 43 -20.16 -13.32 37.75
N GLN A 44 -20.51 -13.67 36.51
CA GLN A 44 -21.60 -13.02 35.80
C GLN A 44 -22.95 -13.27 36.49
N LEU A 45 -23.16 -14.45 37.08
CA LEU A 45 -24.36 -14.74 37.89
C LEU A 45 -24.44 -13.88 39.14
N VAL A 46 -23.31 -13.64 39.82
CA VAL A 46 -23.25 -12.77 41.00
C VAL A 46 -23.61 -11.34 40.61
N ILE A 47 -23.10 -10.85 39.48
CA ILE A 47 -23.43 -9.51 38.97
C ILE A 47 -24.92 -9.43 38.62
N LEU A 48 -25.47 -10.42 37.91
CA LEU A 48 -26.90 -10.45 37.54
C LEU A 48 -27.82 -10.44 38.76
N ARG A 49 -27.48 -11.20 39.81
CA ARG A 49 -28.23 -11.21 41.08
C ARG A 49 -28.14 -9.88 41.84
N ARG A 50 -27.07 -9.10 41.64
CA ARG A 50 -26.90 -7.76 42.24
C ARG A 50 -27.62 -6.65 41.47
N LEU A 51 -28.05 -6.89 40.23
CA LEU A 51 -28.81 -5.91 39.44
C LEU A 51 -30.26 -5.73 39.91
N GLY A 52 -30.72 -6.51 40.89
CA GLY A 52 -32.05 -6.38 41.49
C GLY A 52 -33.23 -6.77 40.59
N LEU A 53 -32.94 -7.49 39.49
CA LEU A 53 -33.97 -8.01 38.58
C LEU A 53 -34.62 -9.25 39.21
N THR A 54 -35.95 -9.33 39.15
CA THR A 54 -36.71 -10.51 39.57
C THR A 54 -36.79 -11.55 38.45
N GLN A 55 -36.96 -11.10 37.21
CA GLN A 55 -37.06 -11.95 36.03
C GLN A 55 -36.24 -11.38 34.88
N VAL A 56 -35.68 -12.27 34.07
CA VAL A 56 -34.87 -11.95 32.88
C VAL A 56 -35.35 -12.83 31.73
N ARG A 57 -35.37 -12.29 30.51
CA ARG A 57 -35.71 -13.06 29.31
C ARG A 57 -34.55 -13.97 28.94
N TRP A 58 -34.81 -15.21 28.57
CA TRP A 58 -33.77 -16.14 28.16
C TRP A 58 -34.18 -16.90 26.90
N SER A 59 -33.19 -17.35 26.13
CA SER A 59 -33.41 -18.07 24.88
C SER A 59 -32.95 -19.53 25.03
N PRO A 60 -33.87 -20.49 25.20
CA PRO A 60 -33.53 -21.91 25.35
C PRO A 60 -32.75 -22.46 24.15
N ALA A 61 -33.09 -22.03 22.93
CA ALA A 61 -32.43 -22.48 21.70
C ALA A 61 -30.97 -22.02 21.56
N LYS A 62 -30.53 -21.05 22.36
CA LYS A 62 -29.15 -20.50 22.37
C LYS A 62 -28.40 -20.83 23.65
N SER A 63 -29.00 -21.63 24.53
CA SER A 63 -28.46 -21.99 25.84
C SER A 63 -27.89 -23.41 25.83
N ASP A 64 -26.68 -23.56 26.34
CA ASP A 64 -26.01 -24.86 26.45
C ASP A 64 -26.11 -25.34 27.90
N LEU A 65 -27.19 -26.04 28.23
CA LEU A 65 -27.41 -26.62 29.55
C LEU A 65 -26.92 -28.07 29.58
N SER A 66 -25.59 -28.27 29.55
CA SER A 66 -25.01 -29.60 29.80
C SER A 66 -24.98 -29.89 31.30
N LEU A 67 -25.91 -30.75 31.73
CA LEU A 67 -25.99 -31.63 32.91
C LEU A 67 -25.05 -31.32 34.11
N GLN A 68 -25.65 -30.95 35.24
CA GLN A 68 -25.05 -30.91 36.58
C GLN A 68 -24.60 -32.29 37.06
N PRO A 69 -23.50 -32.42 37.83
CA PRO A 69 -23.23 -33.61 38.63
C PRO A 69 -24.09 -33.61 39.90
N ALA A 70 -24.69 -34.77 40.17
CA ALA A 70 -25.47 -35.05 41.36
C ALA A 70 -24.62 -34.99 42.65
N ALA A 71 -25.27 -34.60 43.74
CA ALA A 71 -24.73 -34.63 45.09
C ALA A 71 -24.41 -36.06 45.56
N ALA A 72 -23.30 -36.21 46.29
CA ALA A 72 -23.12 -37.29 47.26
C ALA A 72 -22.23 -36.79 48.41
N GLN A 73 -22.74 -36.93 49.63
CA GLN A 73 -22.05 -36.80 50.91
C GLN A 73 -21.21 -38.05 51.18
N GLY A 74 -20.17 -37.93 52.01
CA GLY A 74 -19.69 -39.05 52.84
C GLY A 74 -18.18 -39.29 52.84
N ASP A 75 -17.57 -38.93 53.98
CA ASP A 75 -16.37 -39.50 54.62
C ASP A 75 -15.00 -39.56 53.93
N ALA A 76 -14.05 -38.91 54.58
CA ALA A 76 -12.63 -39.27 54.64
C ALA A 76 -12.41 -40.22 55.85
N PRO A 77 -11.21 -40.80 56.12
CA PRO A 77 -9.93 -40.66 55.42
C PRO A 77 -9.18 -42.00 55.16
N ASP A 78 -8.16 -41.98 54.29
CA ASP A 78 -6.82 -42.48 54.66
C ASP A 78 -5.78 -42.24 53.55
N ALA A 79 -4.53 -42.10 53.98
CA ALA A 79 -3.37 -41.66 53.24
C ALA A 79 -2.70 -42.77 52.41
N GLU A 80 -2.17 -42.44 51.22
CA GLU A 80 -0.73 -42.44 50.90
C GLU A 80 -0.46 -42.04 49.43
N PRO A 81 0.75 -41.54 49.09
CA PRO A 81 1.04 -40.83 47.85
C PRO A 81 1.58 -41.76 46.77
N GLY A 82 0.98 -41.74 45.58
CA GLY A 82 1.43 -42.57 44.46
C GLY A 82 1.17 -41.92 43.11
N ALA A 83 2.24 -41.82 42.33
CA ALA A 83 2.29 -41.60 40.89
C ALA A 83 1.83 -40.22 40.38
N ALA A 84 2.84 -39.35 40.22
CA ALA A 84 2.86 -38.37 39.16
C ALA A 84 2.72 -39.08 37.80
N GLU A 85 1.51 -39.05 37.24
CA GLU A 85 1.30 -39.27 35.81
C GLU A 85 1.00 -37.93 35.15
N THR A 86 1.93 -37.57 34.29
CA THR A 86 1.92 -36.51 33.30
C THR A 86 0.67 -36.60 32.42
N ALA A 87 -0.39 -35.89 32.81
CA ALA A 87 -1.43 -35.45 31.89
C ALA A 87 -1.21 -33.97 31.57
N ALA A 88 -0.22 -33.69 30.73
CA ALA A 88 -0.17 -32.43 30.00
C ALA A 88 -1.35 -32.44 29.03
N ALA A 89 -2.54 -32.12 29.54
CA ALA A 89 -3.71 -31.85 28.72
C ALA A 89 -3.35 -30.67 27.82
N SER A 90 -3.28 -30.92 26.51
CA SER A 90 -3.18 -29.89 25.50
C SER A 90 -4.42 -29.00 25.59
N ALA A 91 -4.34 -27.96 26.41
CA ALA A 91 -5.38 -26.94 26.51
C ALA A 91 -5.55 -26.31 25.12
N GLN A 92 -6.75 -26.47 24.54
CA GLN A 92 -7.05 -25.81 23.27
C GLN A 92 -6.94 -24.30 23.47
N PRO A 93 -6.24 -23.57 22.57
CA PRO A 93 -6.03 -22.14 22.71
C PRO A 93 -7.37 -21.40 22.73
N THR A 94 -7.48 -20.43 23.63
CA THR A 94 -8.66 -19.58 23.76
C THR A 94 -8.88 -18.74 22.49
N PRO A 95 -10.12 -18.27 22.21
CA PRO A 95 -10.38 -17.38 21.06
C PRO A 95 -9.51 -16.12 21.05
N GLU A 96 -9.16 -15.58 22.22
CA GLU A 96 -8.26 -14.43 22.33
C GLU A 96 -6.81 -14.77 21.98
N GLU A 97 -6.32 -15.95 22.39
CA GLU A 97 -4.99 -16.44 22.03
C GLU A 97 -4.90 -16.69 20.52
N LEU A 98 -5.93 -17.29 19.93
CA LEU A 98 -6.03 -17.48 18.48
C LEU A 98 -6.02 -16.15 17.72
N ALA A 99 -6.75 -15.13 18.20
CA ALA A 99 -6.76 -13.81 17.59
C ALA A 99 -5.39 -13.10 17.70
N ARG A 100 -4.72 -13.19 18.85
CA ARG A 100 -3.36 -12.64 19.04
C ARG A 100 -2.34 -13.35 18.16
N GLU A 101 -2.44 -14.67 18.02
CA GLU A 101 -1.57 -15.45 17.15
C GLU A 101 -1.83 -15.14 15.67
N ALA A 102 -3.09 -15.02 15.25
CA ALA A 102 -3.45 -14.59 13.90
C ALA A 102 -2.92 -13.18 13.59
N HIS A 103 -3.07 -12.24 14.53
CA HIS A 103 -2.52 -10.89 14.41
C HIS A 103 -0.99 -10.91 14.27
N ARG A 104 -0.29 -11.68 15.12
CA ARG A 104 1.18 -11.82 15.06
C ARG A 104 1.64 -12.40 13.72
N ARG A 105 0.95 -13.43 13.21
CA ARG A 105 1.24 -14.03 11.90
C ARG A 105 1.01 -13.04 10.76
N ALA A 106 -0.10 -12.31 10.79
CA ALA A 106 -0.41 -11.28 9.79
C ALA A 106 0.65 -10.16 9.79
N LEU A 107 1.06 -9.70 10.97
CA LEU A 107 2.09 -8.68 11.11
C LEU A 107 3.46 -9.17 10.60
N ALA A 108 3.83 -10.42 10.91
CA ALA A 108 5.05 -11.04 10.41
C ALA A 108 5.04 -11.15 8.87
N ALA A 109 3.93 -11.61 8.27
CA ALA A 109 3.77 -11.68 6.82
C ALA A 109 3.82 -10.29 6.16
N GLN A 110 3.19 -9.27 6.77
CA GLN A 110 3.25 -7.88 6.30
C GLN A 110 4.68 -7.35 6.29
N ARG A 111 5.44 -7.59 7.37
CA ARG A 111 6.84 -7.15 7.49
C ARG A 111 7.73 -7.86 6.48
N GLU A 112 7.55 -9.16 6.30
CA GLU A 112 8.33 -9.93 5.34
C GLU A 112 8.07 -9.50 3.89
N ALA A 113 6.79 -9.30 3.53
CA ALA A 113 6.44 -8.79 2.19
C ALA A 113 7.07 -7.42 1.91
N LEU A 114 7.07 -6.51 2.89
CA LEU A 114 7.73 -5.22 2.76
C LEU A 114 9.26 -5.38 2.63
N ARG A 115 9.88 -6.20 3.47
CA ARG A 115 11.33 -6.46 3.45
C ARG A 115 11.80 -6.99 2.10
N LEU A 116 11.07 -7.95 1.52
CA LEU A 116 11.36 -8.50 0.20
C LEU A 116 11.24 -7.43 -0.89
N CYS A 117 10.19 -6.62 -0.83
CA CYS A 117 9.97 -5.52 -1.78
C CYS A 117 11.10 -4.48 -1.71
N GLU A 118 11.53 -4.11 -0.50
CA GLU A 118 12.65 -3.17 -0.29
C GLU A 118 13.99 -3.75 -0.72
N GLN A 119 14.24 -5.03 -0.48
CA GLN A 119 15.43 -5.72 -0.95
C GLN A 119 15.50 -5.69 -2.48
N GLN A 120 14.40 -6.03 -3.16
CA GLN A 120 14.33 -6.03 -4.62
C GLN A 120 14.49 -4.64 -5.22
N TYR A 121 13.94 -3.60 -4.56
CA TYR A 121 14.18 -2.22 -4.95
C TYR A 121 15.65 -1.83 -4.75
N GLY A 122 16.27 -2.23 -3.64
CA GLY A 122 17.69 -2.01 -3.36
C GLY A 122 18.59 -2.61 -4.45
N GLU A 123 18.34 -3.86 -4.83
CA GLU A 123 19.04 -4.54 -5.93
C GLU A 123 18.89 -3.76 -7.26
N ALA A 124 17.68 -3.28 -7.56
CA ALA A 124 17.44 -2.45 -8.76
C ALA A 124 18.17 -1.10 -8.69
N ALA A 125 18.21 -0.47 -7.52
CA ALA A 125 18.92 0.79 -7.29
C ALA A 125 20.44 0.62 -7.42
N ASP A 126 20.97 -0.49 -6.94
CA ASP A 126 22.39 -0.83 -7.05
C ASP A 126 22.76 -1.13 -8.51
N GLY A 127 21.93 -1.91 -9.20
CA GLY A 127 22.07 -2.16 -10.64
C GLY A 127 22.07 -0.88 -11.46
N PHE A 128 21.15 0.05 -11.18
CA PHE A 128 21.10 1.34 -11.87
C PHE A 128 22.33 2.21 -11.57
N ARG A 129 22.83 2.24 -10.33
CA ARG A 129 24.09 2.95 -10.02
C ARG A 129 25.26 2.36 -10.79
N GLY A 130 25.36 1.04 -10.87
CA GLY A 130 26.35 0.36 -11.70
C GLY A 130 26.27 0.78 -13.17
N VAL A 131 25.06 0.90 -13.74
CA VAL A 131 24.87 1.45 -15.09
C VAL A 131 25.45 2.85 -15.20
N MET A 132 25.09 3.73 -14.25
CA MET A 132 25.51 5.14 -14.26
C MET A 132 27.02 5.33 -14.12
N GLU A 133 27.71 4.46 -13.38
CA GLU A 133 29.17 4.45 -13.24
C GLU A 133 29.90 4.14 -14.56
N HIS A 134 29.29 3.32 -15.43
CA HIS A 134 29.88 2.93 -16.71
C HIS A 134 29.57 3.88 -17.86
N VAL A 135 28.58 4.78 -17.73
CA VAL A 135 28.10 5.64 -18.82
C VAL A 135 29.22 6.38 -19.56
N GLN A 136 30.21 6.90 -18.83
CA GLN A 136 31.33 7.67 -19.42
C GLN A 136 32.53 6.80 -19.77
N SER A 137 32.78 5.71 -19.04
CA SER A 137 33.98 4.88 -19.18
C SER A 137 33.81 3.73 -20.17
N ASP A 138 32.65 3.07 -20.17
CA ASP A 138 32.28 1.99 -21.09
C ASP A 138 30.76 2.06 -21.42
N PRO A 139 30.37 2.84 -22.44
CA PRO A 139 28.98 2.97 -22.86
C PRO A 139 28.31 1.65 -23.25
N HIS A 140 29.06 0.67 -23.76
CA HIS A 140 28.49 -0.61 -24.14
C HIS A 140 28.18 -1.48 -22.92
N GLU A 141 29.00 -1.41 -21.86
CA GLU A 141 28.66 -2.03 -20.57
C GLU A 141 27.46 -1.34 -19.92
N ALA A 142 27.40 0.00 -19.94
CA ALA A 142 26.24 0.74 -19.43
C ALA A 142 24.94 0.32 -20.13
N ARG A 143 24.99 0.12 -21.46
CA ARG A 143 23.87 -0.45 -22.22
C ARG A 143 23.48 -1.84 -21.72
N ARG A 144 24.44 -2.77 -21.62
CA ARG A 144 24.19 -4.14 -21.17
C ARG A 144 23.56 -4.15 -19.77
N GLY A 145 24.07 -3.31 -18.87
CA GLY A 145 23.50 -3.15 -17.53
C GLY A 145 22.06 -2.63 -17.55
N ALA A 146 21.76 -1.63 -18.38
CA ALA A 146 20.39 -1.09 -18.49
C ALA A 146 19.40 -2.11 -19.08
N GLU A 147 19.83 -2.86 -20.10
CA GLU A 147 19.08 -3.97 -20.68
C GLU A 147 18.85 -5.08 -19.65
N SER A 148 19.89 -5.52 -18.94
CA SER A 148 19.81 -6.56 -17.91
C SER A 148 18.88 -6.16 -16.75
N LEU A 149 19.00 -4.93 -16.26
CA LEU A 149 18.13 -4.40 -15.21
C LEU A 149 16.67 -4.36 -15.69
N THR A 150 16.43 -3.90 -16.92
CA THR A 150 15.09 -3.87 -17.50
C THR A 150 14.51 -5.28 -17.61
N ALA A 151 15.27 -6.24 -18.14
CA ALA A 151 14.84 -7.63 -18.24
C ALA A 151 14.49 -8.20 -16.86
N ALA A 152 15.32 -7.98 -15.85
CA ALA A 152 15.06 -8.44 -14.48
C ALA A 152 13.78 -7.82 -13.87
N LEU A 153 13.46 -6.55 -14.18
CA LEU A 153 12.19 -5.93 -13.78
C LEU A 153 11.02 -6.55 -14.54
N LEU A 154 11.14 -6.77 -15.85
CA LEU A 154 10.10 -7.38 -16.67
C LEU A 154 9.79 -8.81 -16.25
N ASP A 155 10.82 -9.62 -15.97
CA ASP A 155 10.64 -11.01 -15.54
C ASP A 155 9.85 -11.10 -14.21
N LYS A 156 10.01 -10.09 -13.33
CA LYS A 156 9.21 -9.95 -12.11
C LYS A 156 7.78 -9.43 -12.37
N MET A 157 7.56 -8.63 -13.42
CA MET A 157 6.25 -8.04 -13.75
C MET A 157 5.36 -8.94 -14.61
N LEU A 158 5.96 -9.78 -15.46
CA LEU A 158 5.28 -10.65 -16.41
C LEU A 158 4.89 -12.00 -15.79
N VAL A 159 4.63 -12.02 -14.48
CA VAL A 159 4.07 -13.16 -13.77
C VAL A 159 2.55 -13.19 -13.98
N GLU A 160 1.95 -14.38 -14.01
CA GLU A 160 0.50 -14.54 -14.02
C GLU A 160 -0.09 -13.97 -12.72
N GLY A 161 -0.99 -12.97 -12.85
CA GLY A 161 -1.69 -12.36 -11.72
C GLY A 161 -1.71 -10.83 -11.71
N ASP A 162 -2.46 -10.30 -10.75
CA ASP A 162 -2.51 -8.88 -10.44
C ASP A 162 -1.17 -8.43 -9.84
N LEU A 163 -0.78 -7.17 -10.08
CA LEU A 163 0.33 -6.51 -9.39
C LEU A 163 -0.21 -5.40 -8.49
N ASN A 164 0.34 -5.30 -7.29
CA ASN A 164 0.21 -4.10 -6.47
C ASN A 164 1.34 -3.13 -6.77
N MET A 165 1.00 -1.85 -6.82
CA MET A 165 1.96 -0.78 -6.66
C MET A 165 2.05 -0.45 -5.17
N ARG A 166 3.25 -0.57 -4.59
CA ARG A 166 3.52 -0.37 -3.17
C ARG A 166 4.39 0.85 -2.94
N LEU A 167 4.05 1.60 -1.88
CA LEU A 167 4.93 2.60 -1.27
C LEU A 167 5.98 1.88 -0.42
N LEU A 168 7.27 2.06 -0.71
CA LEU A 168 8.40 1.49 0.08
C LEU A 168 8.50 2.13 1.47
N ASN A 169 9.47 1.90 2.39
CA ASN A 169 9.72 2.80 3.55
C ASN A 169 10.86 3.79 3.35
N GLU A 170 11.94 3.34 2.73
CA GLU A 170 13.07 4.18 2.39
C GLU A 170 13.28 4.12 0.88
N ALA A 171 13.61 5.27 0.29
CA ALA A 171 14.17 5.27 -1.05
C ALA A 171 15.63 4.84 -0.90
N ALA A 172 15.96 3.60 -1.31
CA ALA A 172 17.35 3.20 -1.45
C ALA A 172 18.04 4.05 -2.55
N GLY A 173 19.26 4.52 -2.27
CA GLY A 173 20.04 5.32 -3.21
C GLY A 173 19.73 6.82 -3.19
N ASP A 174 20.34 7.54 -4.14
CA ASP A 174 20.17 8.99 -4.24
C ASP A 174 18.87 9.39 -4.96
N ARG A 175 18.59 10.70 -5.02
CA ARG A 175 17.38 11.22 -5.64
C ARG A 175 17.29 10.88 -7.13
N SER A 176 18.40 10.93 -7.85
CA SER A 176 18.45 10.60 -9.28
C SER A 176 18.10 9.14 -9.54
N THR A 177 18.63 8.24 -8.71
CA THR A 177 18.36 6.80 -8.75
C THR A 177 16.88 6.54 -8.48
N ALA A 178 16.33 7.13 -7.41
CA ALA A 178 14.92 6.99 -7.08
C ALA A 178 14.00 7.53 -8.18
N HIS A 179 14.36 8.67 -8.80
CA HIS A 179 13.61 9.24 -9.92
C HIS A 179 13.61 8.31 -11.13
N ALA A 180 14.79 7.85 -11.57
CA ALA A 180 14.91 6.97 -12.73
C ALA A 180 14.14 5.65 -12.53
N LEU A 181 14.25 5.04 -11.34
CA LEU A 181 13.52 3.82 -11.01
C LEU A 181 12.01 4.04 -10.91
N ASN A 182 11.54 5.09 -10.24
CA ASN A 182 10.10 5.40 -10.19
C ASN A 182 9.53 5.59 -11.59
N VAL A 183 10.22 6.37 -12.43
CA VAL A 183 9.77 6.63 -13.80
C VAL A 183 9.75 5.32 -14.60
N CYS A 184 10.78 4.48 -14.48
CA CYS A 184 10.83 3.19 -15.15
C CYS A 184 9.72 2.24 -14.69
N ILE A 185 9.60 2.00 -13.39
CA ILE A 185 8.62 1.06 -12.81
C ILE A 185 7.20 1.47 -13.21
N ILE A 186 6.86 2.75 -13.06
CA ILE A 186 5.52 3.25 -13.39
C ILE A 186 5.28 3.20 -14.90
N ALA A 187 6.29 3.53 -15.72
CA ALA A 187 6.19 3.44 -17.18
C ALA A 187 5.95 2.00 -17.63
N LEU A 188 6.67 1.02 -17.07
CA LEU A 188 6.48 -0.40 -17.38
C LEU A 188 5.10 -0.89 -16.93
N LEU A 189 4.62 -0.52 -15.73
CA LEU A 189 3.26 -0.86 -15.29
C LEU A 189 2.20 -0.30 -16.25
N LEU A 190 2.36 0.95 -16.69
CA LEU A 190 1.46 1.56 -17.66
C LEU A 190 1.57 0.87 -19.02
N GLY A 191 2.78 0.50 -19.43
CA GLY A 191 3.02 -0.21 -20.67
C GLY A 191 2.35 -1.58 -20.71
N ARG A 192 2.44 -2.34 -19.62
CA ARG A 192 1.71 -3.60 -19.43
C ARG A 192 0.20 -3.37 -19.53
N ALA A 193 -0.33 -2.33 -18.89
CA ALA A 193 -1.77 -2.00 -18.94
C ALA A 193 -2.23 -1.60 -20.36
N PHE A 194 -1.34 -1.10 -21.20
CA PHE A 194 -1.59 -0.80 -22.61
C PHE A 194 -1.39 -1.99 -23.55
N GLY A 195 -0.92 -3.13 -23.04
CA GLY A 195 -0.69 -4.34 -23.83
C GLY A 195 0.53 -4.26 -24.74
N LEU A 196 1.55 -3.47 -24.38
CA LEU A 196 2.83 -3.48 -25.08
C LEU A 196 3.46 -4.87 -24.97
N ASN A 197 4.03 -5.35 -26.07
CA ASN A 197 4.71 -6.63 -26.11
C ASN A 197 6.07 -6.58 -25.40
N ARG A 198 6.74 -7.74 -25.25
CA ARG A 198 8.00 -7.83 -24.49
C ARG A 198 9.11 -6.94 -25.06
N ASP A 199 9.24 -6.85 -26.37
CA ASP A 199 10.28 -6.04 -27.01
C ASP A 199 10.00 -4.55 -26.83
N GLU A 200 8.75 -4.12 -27.00
CA GLU A 200 8.33 -2.74 -26.74
C GLU A 200 8.50 -2.36 -25.26
N MET A 201 8.24 -3.30 -24.35
CA MET A 201 8.45 -3.13 -22.91
C MET A 201 9.93 -3.04 -22.55
N MET A 202 10.80 -3.79 -23.24
CA MET A 202 12.24 -3.69 -23.11
C MET A 202 12.74 -2.31 -23.54
N ASP A 203 12.28 -1.84 -24.70
CA ASP A 203 12.61 -0.51 -25.20
C ASP A 203 12.13 0.60 -24.26
N LEU A 204 10.91 0.46 -23.72
CA LEU A 204 10.32 1.38 -22.74
C LEU A 204 11.14 1.42 -21.45
N GLY A 205 11.53 0.27 -20.90
CA GLY A 205 12.33 0.20 -19.68
C GLY A 205 13.71 0.81 -19.85
N VAL A 206 14.44 0.46 -20.91
CA VAL A 206 15.76 1.05 -21.18
C VAL A 206 15.66 2.57 -21.42
N GLY A 207 14.71 3.00 -22.26
CA GLY A 207 14.52 4.42 -22.56
C GLY A 207 14.08 5.24 -21.34
N SER A 208 13.27 4.66 -20.44
CA SER A 208 12.82 5.32 -19.21
C SER A 208 13.91 5.39 -18.13
N LEU A 209 14.74 4.35 -17.96
CA LEU A 209 15.89 4.39 -17.05
C LEU A 209 16.90 5.47 -17.47
N LEU A 210 17.14 5.59 -18.77
CA LEU A 210 18.17 6.48 -19.33
C LEU A 210 17.63 7.84 -19.79
N HIS A 211 16.34 8.13 -19.62
CA HIS A 211 15.70 9.34 -20.15
C HIS A 211 16.44 10.63 -19.78
N ASP A 212 17.00 10.66 -18.58
CA ASP A 212 17.68 11.81 -17.98
C ASP A 212 19.22 11.70 -17.99
N VAL A 213 19.80 10.70 -18.66
CA VAL A 213 21.26 10.41 -18.61
C VAL A 213 22.12 11.61 -19.01
N GLY A 214 21.62 12.47 -19.91
CA GLY A 214 22.31 13.68 -20.33
C GLY A 214 22.47 14.75 -19.25
N LYS A 215 21.81 14.61 -18.08
CA LYS A 215 22.04 15.49 -16.92
C LYS A 215 23.45 15.35 -16.36
N LEU A 216 24.14 14.22 -16.60
CA LEU A 216 25.56 14.04 -16.23
C LEU A 216 26.43 15.13 -16.85
N GLU A 217 26.16 15.47 -18.10
CA GLU A 217 26.87 16.46 -18.92
C GLU A 217 26.39 17.91 -18.69
N VAL A 218 25.43 18.13 -17.80
CA VAL A 218 24.94 19.45 -17.41
C VAL A 218 25.53 19.84 -16.05
N ALA A 219 25.89 21.12 -15.89
CA ALA A 219 26.42 21.64 -14.63
C ALA A 219 25.48 21.31 -13.47
N ALA A 220 26.03 20.88 -12.32
CA ALA A 220 25.25 20.34 -11.21
C ALA A 220 24.09 21.26 -10.75
N ARG A 221 24.33 22.58 -10.67
CA ARG A 221 23.32 23.59 -10.30
C ARG A 221 22.15 23.69 -11.29
N LEU A 222 22.34 23.22 -12.52
CA LEU A 222 21.37 23.28 -13.61
C LEU A 222 20.72 21.93 -13.92
N ARG A 223 21.05 20.85 -13.19
CA ARG A 223 20.47 19.51 -13.44
C ARG A 223 19.00 19.40 -13.05
N HIS A 224 18.53 20.31 -12.20
CA HIS A 224 17.16 20.35 -11.73
C HIS A 224 16.56 21.68 -12.07
N ARG A 225 15.47 21.68 -12.83
CA ARG A 225 14.76 22.90 -13.19
C ARG A 225 14.28 23.62 -11.93
N ASP A 226 14.56 24.92 -11.88
CA ASP A 226 14.01 25.85 -10.90
C ASP A 226 13.07 26.85 -11.59
N GLU A 227 12.06 27.34 -10.87
CA GLU A 227 11.15 28.38 -11.37
C GLU A 227 11.85 29.73 -11.53
N SER A 228 12.95 29.94 -10.81
CA SER A 228 13.79 31.14 -10.87
C SER A 228 14.86 31.12 -11.98
N PHE A 229 14.95 30.04 -12.76
CA PHE A 229 15.92 29.96 -13.86
C PHE A 229 15.73 31.10 -14.86
N THR A 230 16.85 31.73 -15.21
CA THR A 230 16.92 32.64 -16.36
C THR A 230 16.65 31.88 -17.67
N ALA A 231 16.42 32.62 -18.76
CA ALA A 231 16.26 32.01 -20.09
C ALA A 231 17.49 31.18 -20.50
N ALA A 232 18.70 31.67 -20.21
CA ALA A 232 19.94 30.96 -20.51
C ALA A 232 20.09 29.69 -19.67
N GLU A 233 19.74 29.73 -18.38
CA GLU A 233 19.77 28.55 -17.51
C GLU A 233 18.71 27.52 -17.91
N THR A 234 17.53 27.98 -18.32
CA THR A 234 16.49 27.11 -18.88
C THR A 234 16.99 26.42 -20.15
N GLN A 235 17.63 27.15 -21.06
CA GLN A 235 18.20 26.56 -22.28
C GLN A 235 19.31 25.55 -21.94
N ALA A 236 20.19 25.86 -21.00
CA ALA A 236 21.24 24.97 -20.54
C ALA A 236 20.69 23.70 -19.87
N TYR A 237 19.60 23.82 -19.09
CA TYR A 237 18.86 22.66 -18.59
C TYR A 237 18.35 21.81 -19.75
N GLN A 238 17.64 22.41 -20.73
CA GLN A 238 17.04 21.69 -21.86
C GLN A 238 18.07 20.92 -22.72
N GLN A 239 19.34 21.33 -22.73
CA GLN A 239 20.41 20.62 -23.43
C GLN A 239 20.65 19.19 -22.92
N HIS A 240 20.20 18.83 -21.71
CA HIS A 240 20.33 17.45 -21.23
C HIS A 240 19.65 16.44 -22.17
N VAL A 241 18.61 16.84 -22.89
CA VAL A 241 17.94 15.95 -23.86
C VAL A 241 18.88 15.60 -25.01
N ALA A 242 19.46 16.61 -25.66
CA ALA A 242 20.38 16.39 -26.78
C ALA A 242 21.66 15.66 -26.33
N LYS A 243 22.19 15.99 -25.15
CA LYS A 243 23.33 15.30 -24.53
C LYS A 243 23.00 13.83 -24.21
N GLY A 244 21.80 13.58 -23.71
CA GLY A 244 21.32 12.22 -23.42
C GLY A 244 21.19 11.37 -24.67
N VAL A 245 20.67 11.94 -25.76
CA VAL A 245 20.63 11.27 -27.07
C VAL A 245 22.04 10.93 -27.57
N ALA A 246 23.00 11.85 -27.46
CA ALA A 246 24.37 11.60 -27.89
C ALA A 246 25.04 10.48 -27.07
N ILE A 247 24.83 10.45 -25.75
CA ILE A 247 25.28 9.36 -24.87
C ILE A 247 24.62 8.04 -25.27
N ALA A 248 23.31 8.02 -25.45
CA ALA A 248 22.58 6.83 -25.85
C ALA A 248 22.99 6.30 -27.24
N GLN A 249 23.41 7.18 -28.15
CA GLN A 249 23.99 6.79 -29.43
C GLN A 249 25.37 6.15 -29.27
N SER A 250 26.22 6.66 -28.38
CA SER A 250 27.53 6.04 -28.11
C SER A 250 27.42 4.68 -27.42
N MET A 251 26.36 4.47 -26.64
CA MET A 251 25.95 3.17 -26.11
C MET A 251 25.51 2.18 -27.20
N GLY A 252 25.15 2.69 -28.39
CA GLY A 252 24.60 1.92 -29.49
C GLY A 252 23.16 1.48 -29.27
N LEU A 253 22.35 2.26 -28.53
CA LEU A 253 20.95 1.93 -28.30
C LEU A 253 20.14 1.90 -29.61
N PRO A 254 19.12 1.03 -29.71
CA PRO A 254 18.23 1.00 -30.87
C PRO A 254 17.38 2.28 -30.97
N PRO A 255 16.70 2.53 -32.11
CA PRO A 255 15.95 3.76 -32.33
C PRO A 255 14.83 4.04 -31.32
N ALA A 256 14.16 3.01 -30.79
CA ALA A 256 13.00 3.21 -29.92
C ALA A 256 13.37 3.83 -28.54
N PRO A 257 14.33 3.29 -27.75
CA PRO A 257 14.83 3.94 -26.55
C PRO A 257 15.41 5.34 -26.82
N LEU A 258 16.09 5.53 -27.95
CA LEU A 258 16.61 6.83 -28.36
C LEU A 258 15.50 7.87 -28.53
N LEU A 259 14.38 7.49 -29.14
CA LEU A 259 13.22 8.38 -29.29
C LEU A 259 12.60 8.74 -27.95
N ILE A 260 12.53 7.80 -27.00
CA ILE A 260 12.06 8.08 -25.64
C ILE A 260 12.94 9.17 -24.99
N ILE A 261 14.26 8.98 -25.01
CA ILE A 261 15.21 9.96 -24.46
C ILE A 261 15.06 11.31 -25.19
N ALA A 262 14.92 11.32 -26.51
CA ALA A 262 14.81 12.55 -27.30
C ALA A 262 13.50 13.32 -27.08
N GLN A 263 12.43 12.66 -26.62
CA GLN A 263 11.07 13.20 -26.61
C GLN A 263 10.40 13.21 -25.22
N HIS A 264 11.06 12.76 -24.15
CA HIS A 264 10.44 12.64 -22.81
C HIS A 264 9.99 13.97 -22.17
N HIS A 265 10.34 15.10 -22.77
CA HIS A 265 9.88 16.44 -22.38
C HIS A 265 8.96 17.11 -23.42
N GLU A 266 8.60 16.38 -24.48
CA GLU A 266 7.56 16.80 -25.42
C GLU A 266 6.18 16.65 -24.78
N HIS A 267 5.23 17.45 -25.26
CA HIS A 267 3.85 17.43 -24.79
C HIS A 267 2.91 17.20 -25.98
N ALA A 268 1.79 16.54 -25.73
CA ALA A 268 0.80 16.23 -26.76
C ALA A 268 0.29 17.47 -27.54
N ASP A 269 0.21 18.62 -26.86
CA ASP A 269 -0.16 19.92 -27.44
C ASP A 269 0.98 20.67 -28.17
N GLY A 270 2.18 20.10 -28.23
CA GLY A 270 3.36 20.74 -28.84
C GLY A 270 4.04 21.81 -27.97
N SER A 271 3.58 22.04 -26.74
CA SER A 271 4.18 23.03 -25.82
C SER A 271 5.47 22.55 -25.13
N GLY A 272 5.89 21.33 -25.41
CA GLY A 272 7.07 20.69 -24.82
C GLY A 272 8.39 21.16 -25.42
N PHE A 273 9.46 20.39 -25.21
CA PHE A 273 10.79 20.64 -25.76
C PHE A 273 11.55 19.31 -25.92
N PRO A 274 12.61 19.25 -26.74
CA PRO A 274 13.27 20.34 -27.46
C PRO A 274 12.70 20.67 -28.86
N GLN A 275 12.03 19.73 -29.51
CA GLN A 275 11.55 19.82 -30.89
C GLN A 275 10.17 20.48 -31.01
N ARG A 276 9.39 20.55 -29.92
CA ARG A 276 8.03 21.12 -29.90
C ARG A 276 7.08 20.39 -30.85
N ILE A 277 7.13 19.06 -30.77
CA ILE A 277 6.29 18.20 -31.59
C ILE A 277 4.99 17.86 -30.87
N ASN A 278 3.92 17.66 -31.63
CA ASN A 278 2.63 17.24 -31.09
C ASN A 278 2.55 15.71 -30.93
N MET A 279 1.45 15.25 -30.33
CA MET A 279 1.20 13.84 -30.04
C MET A 279 1.46 12.91 -31.23
N ASP A 280 1.03 13.27 -32.44
CA ASP A 280 1.12 12.45 -33.65
C ASP A 280 2.55 12.06 -34.02
N ARG A 281 3.53 12.90 -33.64
CA ARG A 281 4.96 12.68 -33.91
C ARG A 281 5.73 12.12 -32.71
N MET A 282 5.10 12.05 -31.54
CA MET A 282 5.68 11.42 -30.36
C MET A 282 5.54 9.91 -30.44
N SER A 283 6.62 9.18 -30.14
CA SER A 283 6.57 7.73 -29.97
C SER A 283 5.69 7.34 -28.78
N THR A 284 5.07 6.15 -28.82
CA THR A 284 4.23 5.62 -27.72
C THR A 284 4.99 5.63 -26.39
N GLY A 285 6.25 5.15 -26.39
CA GLY A 285 7.09 5.14 -25.19
C GLY A 285 7.39 6.55 -24.66
N ALA A 286 7.63 7.53 -25.54
CA ALA A 286 7.86 8.91 -25.12
C ALA A 286 6.61 9.54 -24.48
N ARG A 287 5.41 9.23 -25.00
CA ARG A 287 4.15 9.71 -24.40
C ARG A 287 3.95 9.15 -22.99
N ILE A 288 4.27 7.87 -22.78
CA ILE A 288 4.26 7.23 -21.45
C ILE A 288 5.27 7.91 -20.52
N VAL A 289 6.53 8.02 -20.93
CA VAL A 289 7.59 8.57 -20.08
C VAL A 289 7.36 10.05 -19.78
N ALA A 290 6.88 10.86 -20.73
CA ALA A 290 6.57 12.27 -20.48
C ALA A 290 5.47 12.45 -19.42
N LEU A 291 4.44 11.61 -19.46
CA LEU A 291 3.36 11.58 -18.47
C LEU A 291 3.89 11.19 -17.08
N VAL A 292 4.63 10.08 -17.00
CA VAL A 292 5.13 9.53 -15.74
C VAL A 292 6.21 10.43 -15.12
N ASN A 293 7.13 10.97 -15.92
CA ASN A 293 8.16 11.90 -15.47
C ASN A 293 7.53 13.16 -14.87
N ARG A 294 6.46 13.69 -15.48
CA ARG A 294 5.74 14.83 -14.88
C ARG A 294 5.10 14.46 -13.55
N PHE A 295 4.47 13.29 -13.45
CA PHE A 295 3.87 12.83 -12.20
C PHE A 295 4.92 12.70 -11.08
N ASP A 296 6.04 12.01 -11.36
CA ASP A 296 7.11 11.85 -10.37
C ASP A 296 7.72 13.21 -9.99
N GLY A 297 7.95 14.11 -10.95
CA GLY A 297 8.48 15.45 -10.67
C GLY A 297 7.58 16.32 -9.78
N LEU A 298 6.26 16.09 -9.78
CA LEU A 298 5.31 16.75 -8.87
C LEU A 298 5.32 16.13 -7.46
N CYS A 299 5.51 14.82 -7.37
CA CYS A 299 5.58 14.07 -6.11
C CYS A 299 6.95 14.20 -5.43
N ASN A 300 8.02 14.30 -6.23
CA ASN A 300 9.42 14.25 -5.81
C ASN A 300 10.23 15.48 -6.31
N PRO A 301 9.77 16.72 -6.07
CA PRO A 301 10.50 17.92 -6.47
C PRO A 301 11.82 18.06 -5.71
N LEU A 302 12.69 18.96 -6.18
CA LEU A 302 13.97 19.24 -5.51
C LEU A 302 13.74 19.80 -4.11
N ILE A 303 12.82 20.76 -4.04
CA ILE A 303 12.39 21.41 -2.80
C ILE A 303 11.23 20.61 -2.23
N THR A 304 11.49 19.80 -1.21
CA THR A 304 10.51 18.87 -0.63
C THR A 304 9.28 19.55 -0.04
N SER A 305 9.38 20.82 0.38
CA SER A 305 8.20 21.58 0.85
C SER A 305 7.18 21.89 -0.26
N LYS A 306 7.57 21.76 -1.54
CA LYS A 306 6.67 21.86 -2.70
C LYS A 306 6.10 20.50 -3.14
N ALA A 307 6.46 19.40 -2.47
CA ALA A 307 6.00 18.07 -2.84
C ALA A 307 4.47 17.97 -2.75
N MET A 308 3.86 17.45 -3.81
CA MET A 308 2.43 17.16 -3.85
C MET A 308 2.20 15.72 -3.44
N THR A 309 1.10 15.44 -2.75
CA THR A 309 0.65 14.06 -2.62
C THR A 309 0.33 13.48 -4.00
N PRO A 310 0.41 12.15 -4.19
CA PRO A 310 0.06 11.50 -5.45
C PRO A 310 -1.35 11.83 -5.94
N HIS A 311 -2.32 11.88 -5.03
CA HIS A 311 -3.68 12.33 -5.32
C HIS A 311 -3.72 13.79 -5.83
N GLU A 312 -2.99 14.71 -5.20
CA GLU A 312 -2.90 16.09 -5.67
C GLU A 312 -2.21 16.19 -7.04
N ALA A 313 -1.14 15.43 -7.27
CA ALA A 313 -0.42 15.41 -8.53
C ALA A 313 -1.31 14.92 -9.69
N LEU A 314 -2.04 13.81 -9.49
CA LEU A 314 -3.03 13.33 -10.47
C LEU A 314 -4.14 14.35 -10.70
N SER A 315 -4.69 14.93 -9.63
CA SER A 315 -5.74 15.94 -9.72
C SER A 315 -5.29 17.16 -10.52
N LEU A 316 -4.05 17.64 -10.29
CA LEU A 316 -3.46 18.74 -11.04
C LEU A 316 -3.27 18.38 -12.51
N MET A 317 -2.70 17.21 -12.80
CA MET A 317 -2.46 16.74 -14.17
C MET A 317 -3.77 16.60 -14.94
N PHE A 318 -4.83 16.09 -14.30
CA PHE A 318 -6.15 15.95 -14.91
C PHE A 318 -6.86 17.30 -15.10
N ALA A 319 -6.90 18.15 -14.08
CA ALA A 319 -7.66 19.40 -14.13
C ALA A 319 -6.98 20.49 -14.97
N GLN A 320 -5.65 20.58 -14.92
CA GLN A 320 -4.89 21.70 -15.50
C GLN A 320 -3.90 21.26 -16.58
N GLY A 321 -3.51 19.98 -16.61
CA GLY A 321 -2.49 19.45 -17.51
C GLY A 321 -3.00 18.60 -18.66
N ARG A 322 -4.32 18.35 -18.77
CA ARG A 322 -4.87 17.31 -19.67
C ARG A 322 -4.42 17.43 -21.13
N ASN A 323 -4.30 18.66 -21.65
CA ASN A 323 -3.94 18.89 -23.05
C ASN A 323 -2.47 18.55 -23.35
N ARG A 324 -1.61 18.47 -22.32
CA ARG A 324 -0.18 18.16 -22.47
C ARG A 324 0.08 16.66 -22.62
N PHE A 325 -0.91 15.82 -22.41
CA PHE A 325 -0.78 14.37 -22.43
C PHE A 325 -1.75 13.75 -23.43
N ASP A 326 -1.42 12.55 -23.91
CA ASP A 326 -2.40 11.70 -24.58
C ASP A 326 -3.52 11.37 -23.59
N ALA A 327 -4.75 11.78 -23.91
CA ALA A 327 -5.89 11.64 -23.02
C ALA A 327 -6.20 10.17 -22.68
N THR A 328 -5.94 9.25 -23.62
CA THR A 328 -6.14 7.82 -23.41
C THR A 328 -5.12 7.31 -22.38
N MET A 329 -3.86 7.72 -22.52
CA MET A 329 -2.79 7.38 -21.57
C MET A 329 -3.00 7.99 -20.20
N LEU A 330 -3.39 9.26 -20.12
CA LEU A 330 -3.68 9.91 -18.84
C LEU A 330 -4.83 9.19 -18.10
N ASN A 331 -5.89 8.81 -18.81
CA ASN A 331 -7.00 8.09 -18.20
C ASN A 331 -6.62 6.68 -17.74
N ALA A 332 -5.83 5.95 -18.55
CA ALA A 332 -5.32 4.64 -18.15
C ALA A 332 -4.37 4.74 -16.95
N PHE A 333 -3.52 5.77 -16.92
CA PHE A 333 -2.63 6.06 -15.81
C PHE A 333 -3.40 6.36 -14.51
N ILE A 334 -4.43 7.21 -14.57
CA ILE A 334 -5.29 7.48 -13.40
C ILE A 334 -6.00 6.21 -12.92
N ARG A 335 -6.49 5.36 -13.84
CA ARG A 335 -7.08 4.07 -13.46
C ARG A 335 -6.07 3.15 -12.79
N MET A 336 -4.86 3.04 -13.34
CA MET A 336 -3.79 2.19 -12.80
C MET A 336 -3.33 2.65 -11.42
N MET A 337 -3.10 3.95 -11.24
CA MET A 337 -2.67 4.54 -9.95
C MET A 337 -3.81 4.56 -8.92
N GLY A 338 -5.05 4.55 -9.39
CA GLY A 338 -6.27 4.74 -8.63
C GLY A 338 -6.55 6.17 -8.20
N VAL A 339 -7.74 6.38 -7.66
CA VAL A 339 -8.20 7.72 -7.22
C VAL A 339 -7.33 8.23 -6.07
N TYR A 340 -6.87 7.33 -5.21
CA TYR A 340 -5.98 7.63 -4.09
C TYR A 340 -4.74 6.74 -4.20
N PRO A 341 -3.68 7.18 -4.91
CA PRO A 341 -2.49 6.35 -5.09
C PRO A 341 -1.68 6.18 -3.81
N PRO A 342 -0.79 5.18 -3.72
CA PRO A 342 0.09 4.98 -2.57
C PRO A 342 0.89 6.24 -2.26
N GLY A 343 0.93 6.66 -1.00
CA GLY A 343 1.47 7.96 -0.56
C GLY A 343 0.42 9.04 -0.35
N SER A 344 -0.85 8.81 -0.73
CA SER A 344 -1.94 9.74 -0.45
C SER A 344 -2.39 9.66 1.01
N THR A 345 -2.58 10.81 1.65
CA THR A 345 -3.16 10.92 2.99
C THR A 345 -4.67 11.15 2.90
N VAL A 346 -5.46 10.34 3.59
CA VAL A 346 -6.92 10.30 3.46
C VAL A 346 -7.63 10.32 4.82
N GLN A 347 -8.88 10.77 4.81
CA GLN A 347 -9.83 10.59 5.92
C GLN A 347 -10.86 9.53 5.52
N LEU A 348 -11.07 8.57 6.40
CA LEU A 348 -12.02 7.47 6.20
C LEU A 348 -13.46 7.89 6.59
N THR A 349 -14.43 7.05 6.23
CA THR A 349 -15.86 7.29 6.53
C THR A 349 -16.17 7.30 8.02
N ASP A 350 -15.34 6.68 8.86
CA ASP A 350 -15.42 6.64 10.32
C ASP A 350 -14.56 7.72 11.02
N ASP A 351 -14.13 8.73 10.26
CA ASP A 351 -13.35 9.88 10.71
C ASP A 351 -11.90 9.60 11.12
N ARG A 352 -11.43 8.36 11.02
CA ARG A 352 -10.01 8.04 11.18
C ARG A 352 -9.19 8.55 9.99
N TYR A 353 -7.91 8.83 10.25
CA TYR A 353 -6.96 9.25 9.22
C TYR A 353 -6.08 8.08 8.82
N ALA A 354 -5.75 7.99 7.54
CA ALA A 354 -4.97 6.90 7.00
C ALA A 354 -3.99 7.35 5.90
N LEU A 355 -2.95 6.55 5.69
CA LEU A 355 -2.03 6.66 4.57
C LEU A 355 -2.29 5.50 3.61
N VAL A 356 -2.47 5.79 2.32
CA VAL A 356 -2.53 4.74 1.31
C VAL A 356 -1.15 4.14 1.12
N VAL A 357 -1.02 2.81 1.28
CA VAL A 357 0.27 2.11 1.21
C VAL A 357 0.43 1.24 -0.02
N SER A 358 -0.66 0.73 -0.58
CA SER A 358 -0.63 0.03 -1.87
C SER A 358 -1.98 0.07 -2.57
N VAL A 359 -1.94 -0.07 -3.90
CA VAL A 359 -3.10 -0.15 -4.78
C VAL A 359 -2.94 -1.37 -5.67
N ASN A 360 -4.00 -2.18 -5.78
CA ASN A 360 -4.10 -3.18 -6.82
C ASN A 360 -4.49 -2.47 -8.12
N SER A 361 -3.63 -2.58 -9.15
CA SER A 361 -3.83 -1.94 -10.45
C SER A 361 -5.10 -2.39 -11.18
N ALA A 362 -5.61 -3.59 -10.91
CA ALA A 362 -6.89 -4.09 -11.43
C ALA A 362 -8.11 -3.57 -10.65
N ARG A 363 -7.95 -3.17 -9.39
CA ARG A 363 -9.03 -2.76 -8.47
C ARG A 363 -8.71 -1.44 -7.73
N PRO A 364 -8.65 -0.31 -8.45
CA PRO A 364 -8.08 0.94 -7.93
C PRO A 364 -8.90 1.70 -6.88
N LEU A 365 -10.19 1.37 -6.70
CA LEU A 365 -11.10 2.11 -5.81
C LEU A 365 -11.00 1.67 -4.35
N LYS A 366 -10.37 0.52 -4.08
CA LYS A 366 -10.29 -0.07 -2.74
C LYS A 366 -8.83 -0.32 -2.37
N PRO A 367 -8.05 0.74 -2.08
CA PRO A 367 -6.65 0.61 -1.74
C PRO A 367 -6.44 -0.08 -0.39
N ARG A 368 -5.19 -0.49 -0.14
CA ARG A 368 -4.75 -0.90 1.18
C ARG A 368 -4.19 0.31 1.93
N VAL A 369 -4.60 0.47 3.20
CA VAL A 369 -4.34 1.68 3.98
C VAL A 369 -3.75 1.38 5.37
N MET A 370 -2.81 2.21 5.81
CA MET A 370 -2.33 2.27 7.18
C MET A 370 -3.18 3.28 7.94
N VAL A 371 -3.93 2.84 8.94
CA VAL A 371 -4.85 3.71 9.71
C VAL A 371 -4.20 4.12 11.01
N HIS A 372 -4.31 5.41 11.38
CA HIS A 372 -3.91 5.86 12.69
C HIS A 372 -4.91 5.36 13.75
N ASP A 373 -4.42 4.53 14.66
CA ASP A 373 -5.12 4.09 15.86
C ASP A 373 -4.36 4.56 17.10
N ILE A 374 -5.07 5.22 18.02
CA ILE A 374 -4.49 5.78 19.25
C ILE A 374 -4.02 4.65 20.19
N LYS A 375 -4.62 3.44 20.09
CA LYS A 375 -4.33 2.32 20.98
C LYS A 375 -3.22 1.40 20.47
N VAL A 376 -2.85 1.50 19.19
CA VAL A 376 -1.92 0.58 18.53
C VAL A 376 -0.72 1.36 18.02
N VAL A 377 0.47 1.03 18.50
CA VAL A 377 1.71 1.63 17.98
C VAL A 377 1.90 1.30 16.50
N LYS A 378 2.55 2.19 15.75
CA LYS A 378 2.70 2.08 14.29
C LYS A 378 3.30 0.73 13.87
N GLU A 379 4.24 0.23 14.63
CA GLU A 379 4.98 -1.00 14.35
C GLU A 379 4.09 -2.26 14.48
N GLU A 380 2.99 -2.17 15.20
CA GLU A 380 2.00 -3.24 15.42
C GLU A 380 0.74 -3.06 14.55
N ALA A 381 0.66 -1.96 13.80
CA ALA A 381 -0.50 -1.65 12.98
C ALA A 381 -0.55 -2.52 11.72
N LEU A 382 -1.70 -3.21 11.57
CA LEU A 382 -2.00 -3.96 10.36
C LEU A 382 -2.51 -3.02 9.26
N ILE A 383 -2.03 -3.26 8.05
CA ILE A 383 -2.55 -2.61 6.85
C ILE A 383 -3.95 -3.16 6.58
N LEU A 384 -4.94 -2.26 6.52
CA LEU A 384 -6.31 -2.63 6.22
C LEU A 384 -6.52 -2.73 4.71
N ASN A 385 -7.14 -3.81 4.25
CA ASN A 385 -7.62 -3.94 2.88
C ASN A 385 -9.06 -3.43 2.81
N LEU A 386 -9.28 -2.26 2.18
CA LEU A 386 -10.63 -1.70 2.05
C LEU A 386 -11.54 -2.56 1.16
N GLU A 387 -10.98 -3.49 0.38
CA GLU A 387 -11.77 -4.46 -0.38
C GLU A 387 -12.57 -5.41 0.50
N GLU A 388 -11.96 -5.86 1.59
CA GLU A 388 -12.53 -6.79 2.57
C GLU A 388 -13.44 -6.08 3.59
N MET A 389 -13.52 -4.74 3.53
CA MET A 389 -14.26 -3.91 4.49
C MET A 389 -15.35 -3.09 3.79
N PRO A 390 -16.56 -3.64 3.57
CA PRO A 390 -17.61 -2.97 2.80
C PRO A 390 -18.13 -1.67 3.46
N ASP A 391 -18.08 -1.58 4.78
CA ASP A 391 -18.58 -0.44 5.55
C ASP A 391 -17.56 0.71 5.69
N LEU A 392 -16.31 0.49 5.25
CA LEU A 392 -15.22 1.43 5.40
C LEU A 392 -14.77 1.96 4.03
N GLY A 393 -14.91 3.26 3.81
CA GLY A 393 -14.53 3.94 2.58
C GLY A 393 -13.63 5.14 2.84
N ILE A 394 -13.14 5.74 1.75
CA ILE A 394 -12.41 7.01 1.80
C ILE A 394 -13.41 8.15 1.62
N ARG A 395 -13.50 9.03 2.62
CA ARG A 395 -14.36 10.23 2.59
C ARG A 395 -13.73 11.33 1.75
N ARG A 396 -12.41 11.57 1.91
CA ARG A 396 -11.66 12.58 1.15
C ARG A 396 -10.14 12.40 1.26
N SER A 397 -9.41 12.97 0.30
CA SER A 397 -7.96 13.19 0.41
C SER A 397 -7.66 14.48 1.17
N LEU A 398 -6.51 14.51 1.83
CA LEU A 398 -6.00 15.65 2.59
C LEU A 398 -4.53 15.87 2.25
N LYS A 399 -4.06 17.11 2.41
CA LYS A 399 -2.62 17.36 2.46
C LYS A 399 -2.07 16.94 3.83
N PRO A 400 -0.82 16.48 3.94
CA PRO A 400 -0.20 16.14 5.21
C PRO A 400 -0.31 17.24 6.27
N GLN A 401 -0.13 18.51 5.88
CA GLN A 401 -0.25 19.66 6.78
C GLN A 401 -1.63 19.87 7.42
N PHE A 402 -2.68 19.23 6.87
CA PHE A 402 -4.04 19.30 7.40
C PHE A 402 -4.40 18.09 8.26
N LEU A 403 -3.49 17.14 8.46
CA LEU A 403 -3.67 16.06 9.42
C LEU A 403 -3.52 16.60 10.85
N PRO A 404 -4.32 16.07 11.81
CA PRO A 404 -4.05 16.32 13.22
C PRO A 404 -2.63 15.88 13.57
N ARG A 405 -1.96 16.60 14.48
CA ARG A 405 -0.54 16.37 14.79
C ARG A 405 -0.22 14.91 15.15
N ALA A 406 -1.05 14.28 15.99
CA ALA A 406 -0.90 12.87 16.34
C ALA A 406 -0.97 11.94 15.10
N SER A 407 -1.88 12.21 14.16
CA SER A 407 -1.99 11.42 12.93
C SER A 407 -0.82 11.66 11.99
N LEU A 408 -0.33 12.90 11.91
CA LEU A 408 0.84 13.26 11.11
C LEU A 408 2.09 12.55 11.63
N ASP A 409 2.32 12.59 12.94
CA ASP A 409 3.47 11.95 13.58
C ASP A 409 3.38 10.42 13.42
N TYR A 410 2.20 9.82 13.62
CA TYR A 410 1.95 8.38 13.47
C TYR A 410 2.15 7.88 12.04
N LEU A 411 1.43 8.48 11.08
CA LEU A 411 1.46 8.04 9.69
C LEU A 411 2.79 8.41 9.02
N SER A 412 3.43 9.49 9.48
CA SER A 412 4.70 10.02 8.99
C SER A 412 4.75 10.06 7.44
N PRO A 413 3.77 10.72 6.78
CA PRO A 413 3.73 10.81 5.32
C PRO A 413 5.03 11.42 4.80
N ARG A 414 5.57 10.86 3.72
CA ARG A 414 6.94 11.13 3.34
C ARG A 414 7.11 12.38 2.52
N ALA A 415 8.29 12.97 2.68
CA ALA A 415 8.76 14.06 1.84
C ALA A 415 9.16 13.60 0.43
N ARG A 416 9.49 12.30 0.27
CA ARG A 416 9.82 11.67 -1.02
C ARG A 416 9.17 10.31 -1.10
N ILE A 417 8.70 9.99 -2.30
CA ILE A 417 7.94 8.80 -2.61
C ILE A 417 8.79 7.91 -3.50
N ALA A 418 8.94 6.66 -3.10
CA ALA A 418 9.53 5.60 -3.91
C ALA A 418 8.52 4.46 -4.02
N TYR A 419 8.41 3.92 -5.23
CA TYR A 419 7.49 2.85 -5.54
C TYR A 419 8.22 1.61 -5.98
N PHE A 420 7.64 0.47 -5.65
CA PHE A 420 7.97 -0.80 -6.28
C PHE A 420 6.68 -1.60 -6.47
N PHE A 421 6.78 -2.75 -7.12
CA PHE A 421 5.64 -3.62 -7.36
C PHE A 421 5.82 -4.96 -6.66
N ASP A 422 4.72 -5.57 -6.26
CA ASP A 422 4.67 -6.95 -5.79
C ASP A 422 3.49 -7.68 -6.43
N ALA A 423 3.59 -9.01 -6.53
CA ALA A 423 2.46 -9.83 -6.96
C ALA A 423 1.38 -9.82 -5.87
N VAL A 424 0.11 -9.78 -6.28
CA VAL A 424 -1.00 -9.88 -5.32
C VAL A 424 -1.03 -11.29 -4.73
N ILE A 425 -0.57 -11.42 -3.49
CA ILE A 425 -0.78 -12.64 -2.70
C ILE A 425 -2.22 -12.63 -2.19
N THR A 426 -3.11 -13.35 -2.87
CA THR A 426 -4.47 -13.61 -2.39
C THR A 426 -4.47 -14.64 -1.27
N GLY A 427 -4.37 -14.19 0.00
CA GLY A 427 -4.69 -15.00 1.19
C GLY A 427 -3.75 -16.18 1.49
N PRO A 428 -3.81 -16.75 2.71
CA PRO A 428 -2.72 -17.54 3.26
C PRO A 428 -2.74 -18.96 2.68
N GLY A 429 -1.69 -19.36 1.95
CA GLY A 429 -1.54 -20.79 1.67
C GLY A 429 -0.55 -21.25 0.63
N GLU A 430 -0.04 -20.42 -0.28
CA GLU A 430 0.90 -20.91 -1.29
C GLU A 430 2.11 -19.98 -1.39
N LEU A 431 3.11 -20.30 -0.56
CA LEU A 431 4.49 -20.00 -0.89
C LEU A 431 4.80 -20.75 -2.18
N VAL A 432 4.83 -20.03 -3.31
CA VAL A 432 5.37 -20.57 -4.56
C VAL A 432 6.87 -20.77 -4.35
N THR A 433 7.27 -22.03 -4.32
CA THR A 433 8.66 -22.54 -4.34
C THR A 433 9.42 -22.10 -5.59
#